data_AF-A0A9N9I5K1-F1
#
_entry.id   AF-A0A9N9I5K1-F1
#
_cell.length_a   1.000
_cell.length_b   1.000
_cell.length_c   1.000
_cell.angle_alpha   90.00
_cell.angle_beta   90.00
_cell.angle_gamma   90.00
#
_symmetry.space_group_name_H-M   'P 1'
#
loop_
_entity.id
_entity.type
_entity.pdbx_description
1 polymer ?
#
loop_
_entity_poly.entity_id
_entity_poly.type
_entity_poly.pdbx_seq_one_letter_code
_entity_poly.pdbx_strand_id
1 'polypeptide(L)'
;IYSLSDFITYYDTSQRICYRRIISILRIDKSQDRCIKIERILKFNSLPPMLKSQQRKIASHKGYLWMTDEMLVINPAKIKSKVDIWLIDVNKPNNYQYVISEIVPFRIAYHAIGGLYLQIGNMKQMLRQKLKNHFLLSFIPFVATSDEVLQPLINDIQDLEREYELKIGVITSDLLEGNEQAGVKNHNAHHGCRNCMIHHSKLNNVSFDTARHSRYHHKTTLQFSTIRKVQTQAQRDALAMQYGIQENPCL
;
A
#
# COMPACT_ATOMS: atom_id res chain seq x y z
N ILE A 1 -2.67 -26.39 -6.13
CA ILE A 1 -2.70 -25.35 -7.19
C ILE A 1 -2.86 -23.98 -6.53
N TYR A 2 -2.01 -23.00 -6.88
CA TYR A 2 -2.04 -21.64 -6.34
C TYR A 2 -2.40 -20.65 -7.46
N SER A 3 -3.21 -19.66 -7.12
CA SER A 3 -3.74 -18.64 -8.01
C SER A 3 -3.34 -17.23 -7.54
N LEU A 4 -3.47 -16.25 -8.44
CA LEU A 4 -3.32 -14.85 -8.08
C LEU A 4 -4.31 -14.47 -6.97
N SER A 5 -3.89 -13.59 -6.07
CA SER A 5 -4.61 -13.18 -4.86
C SER A 5 -4.83 -14.27 -3.79
N ASP A 6 -4.35 -15.50 -3.99
CA ASP A 6 -4.37 -16.50 -2.93
C ASP A 6 -3.54 -16.02 -1.72
N PHE A 7 -4.07 -16.25 -0.52
CA PHE A 7 -3.35 -16.09 0.72
C PHE A 7 -2.62 -17.38 1.08
N ILE A 8 -1.36 -17.22 1.48
CA ILE A 8 -0.46 -18.33 1.75
C ILE A 8 0.30 -18.14 3.05
N THR A 9 0.77 -19.25 3.59
CA THR A 9 1.79 -19.28 4.63
C THR A 9 3.17 -19.62 4.05
N TYR A 10 4.19 -18.96 4.57
CA TYR A 10 5.57 -19.02 4.12
C TYR A 10 6.48 -19.17 5.34
N TYR A 11 7.55 -19.96 5.24
CA TYR A 11 8.59 -20.01 6.26
C TYR A 11 9.67 -18.97 5.96
N ASP A 12 9.91 -18.06 6.90
CA ASP A 12 11.06 -17.17 6.81
C ASP A 12 12.38 -17.92 7.09
N THR A 13 13.50 -17.22 6.93
CA THR A 13 14.84 -17.76 7.19
C THR A 13 15.03 -18.23 8.63
N SER A 14 14.18 -17.78 9.55
CA SER A 14 14.14 -18.19 10.96
C SER A 14 13.09 -19.27 11.25
N GLN A 15 12.55 -19.94 10.22
CA GLN A 15 11.52 -20.99 10.34
C GLN A 15 10.21 -20.53 10.99
N ARG A 16 9.92 -19.22 10.96
CA ARG A 16 8.66 -18.68 11.47
C ARG A 16 7.61 -18.64 10.38
N ILE A 17 6.38 -18.99 10.75
CA ILE A 17 5.23 -18.90 9.85
C ILE A 17 4.88 -17.43 9.61
N CYS A 18 4.99 -17.03 8.36
CA CYS A 18 4.67 -15.73 7.82
C CYS A 18 3.45 -15.81 6.89
N TYR A 19 2.66 -14.74 6.83
CA TYR A 19 1.43 -14.67 6.02
C TYR A 19 1.69 -13.79 4.81
N ARG A 20 1.27 -14.22 3.64
CA ARG A 20 1.53 -13.51 2.38
C ARG A 20 0.33 -13.60 1.45
N ARG A 21 0.24 -12.67 0.50
CA ARG A 21 -0.70 -12.73 -0.63
C ARG A 21 0.08 -12.86 -1.93
N ILE A 22 -0.34 -13.73 -2.84
CA ILE A 22 0.25 -13.86 -4.17
C ILE A 22 -0.21 -12.68 -5.05
N ILE A 23 0.75 -11.93 -5.58
CA ILE A 23 0.49 -10.77 -6.46
C ILE A 23 0.76 -11.12 -7.92
N SER A 24 1.85 -11.83 -8.21
CA SER A 24 2.16 -12.27 -9.57
C SER A 24 2.97 -13.57 -9.58
N ILE A 25 2.87 -14.31 -10.68
CA ILE A 25 3.69 -15.49 -10.97
C ILE A 25 4.56 -15.10 -12.15
N LEU A 26 5.87 -15.08 -11.92
CA LEU A 26 6.89 -14.65 -12.86
C LEU A 26 7.60 -15.89 -13.41
N ARG A 27 7.94 -15.88 -14.70
CA ARG A 27 8.79 -16.89 -15.33
C ARG A 27 10.12 -16.24 -15.65
N ILE A 28 11.23 -16.86 -15.24
CA ILE A 28 12.57 -16.35 -15.54
C ILE A 28 13.02 -16.96 -16.87
N ASP A 29 13.18 -16.11 -17.89
CA ASP A 29 13.40 -16.53 -19.28
C ASP A 29 14.64 -17.42 -19.47
N LYS A 30 15.68 -17.24 -18.65
CA LYS A 30 16.95 -17.96 -18.79
C LYS A 30 16.99 -19.33 -18.13
N SER A 31 16.21 -19.57 -17.07
CA SER A 31 16.25 -20.83 -16.30
C SER A 31 14.96 -21.63 -16.34
N GLN A 32 13.87 -21.10 -16.93
CA GLN A 32 12.52 -21.66 -16.85
C GLN A 32 11.95 -21.73 -15.42
N ASP A 33 12.68 -21.23 -14.42
CA ASP A 33 12.21 -21.22 -13.05
C ASP A 33 11.03 -20.28 -12.89
N ARG A 34 10.08 -20.70 -12.06
CA ARG A 34 8.94 -19.90 -11.67
C ARG A 34 9.26 -19.20 -10.36
N CYS A 35 9.09 -17.89 -10.33
CA CYS A 35 9.12 -17.10 -9.10
C CYS A 35 7.72 -16.55 -8.82
N ILE A 36 7.46 -16.24 -7.56
CA ILE A 36 6.19 -15.66 -7.16
C ILE A 36 6.49 -14.36 -6.44
N LYS A 37 5.87 -13.27 -6.91
CA LYS A 37 5.84 -12.01 -6.21
C LYS A 37 4.73 -12.06 -5.18
N ILE A 38 5.08 -11.81 -3.94
CA ILE A 38 4.21 -11.90 -2.79
C ILE A 38 4.20 -10.58 -2.01
N GLU A 39 3.06 -10.25 -1.45
CA GLU A 39 2.87 -9.09 -0.58
C GLU A 39 2.84 -9.52 0.88
N ARG A 40 3.47 -8.72 1.74
CA ARG A 40 3.64 -9.02 3.15
C ARG A 40 2.37 -8.74 3.96
N ILE A 41 2.09 -9.67 4.87
CA ILE A 41 1.04 -9.55 5.88
C ILE A 41 1.68 -9.77 7.25
N LEU A 42 1.40 -8.88 8.19
CA LEU A 42 1.99 -8.82 9.51
C LEU A 42 1.01 -9.27 10.60
N LYS A 43 1.59 -9.86 11.65
CA LYS A 43 0.96 -9.96 12.98
C LYS A 43 1.26 -8.72 13.80
N PHE A 44 0.48 -8.50 14.86
CA PHE A 44 0.63 -7.36 15.76
C PHE A 44 2.05 -7.19 16.30
N ASN A 45 2.68 -8.28 16.74
CA ASN A 45 4.03 -8.21 17.31
C ASN A 45 5.10 -7.77 16.30
N SER A 46 4.85 -8.03 15.02
CA SER A 46 5.72 -7.65 13.90
C SER A 46 5.41 -6.25 13.34
N LEU A 47 4.35 -5.58 13.83
CA LEU A 47 4.13 -4.17 13.52
C LEU A 47 5.26 -3.34 14.14
N PRO A 48 5.75 -2.30 13.48
CA PRO A 48 6.59 -1.27 14.07
C PRO A 48 5.94 -0.62 15.30
N PRO A 49 6.74 -0.18 16.28
CA PRO A 49 6.23 0.31 17.57
C PRO A 49 5.16 1.39 17.44
N MET A 50 5.36 2.35 16.52
CA MET A 50 4.43 3.46 16.26
C MET A 50 3.04 3.04 15.75
N LEU A 51 2.90 1.80 15.29
CA LEU A 51 1.65 1.23 14.80
C LEU A 51 1.03 0.23 15.77
N LYS A 52 1.67 -0.04 16.91
CA LYS A 52 1.14 -0.90 17.98
C LYS A 52 0.19 -0.11 18.88
N SER A 53 -1.08 -0.03 18.49
CA SER A 53 -2.14 0.52 19.33
C SER A 53 -2.80 -0.56 20.21
N GLN A 54 -3.46 -0.14 21.30
CA GLN A 54 -4.26 -1.04 22.13
C GLN A 54 -5.43 -1.66 21.35
N GLN A 55 -6.04 -0.90 20.43
CA GLN A 55 -7.10 -1.42 19.56
C GLN A 55 -6.60 -2.55 18.65
N ARG A 56 -5.42 -2.39 18.03
CA ARG A 56 -4.79 -3.44 17.21
C ARG A 56 -4.36 -4.63 18.06
N LYS A 57 -3.92 -4.40 19.30
CA LYS A 57 -3.62 -5.48 20.25
C LYS A 57 -4.88 -6.32 20.52
N ILE A 58 -6.01 -5.68 20.82
CA ILE A 58 -7.30 -6.36 21.05
C ILE A 58 -7.76 -7.08 19.77
N ALA A 59 -7.67 -6.44 18.60
CA ALA A 59 -8.01 -7.04 17.32
C ALA A 59 -7.12 -8.26 17.00
N SER A 60 -5.84 -8.25 17.39
CA SER A 60 -4.93 -9.38 17.18
C SER A 60 -5.42 -10.66 17.86
N HIS A 61 -6.02 -10.55 19.05
CA HIS A 61 -6.62 -11.69 19.76
C HIS A 61 -7.88 -12.24 19.07
N LYS A 62 -8.50 -11.45 18.18
CA LYS A 62 -9.64 -11.84 17.34
C LYS A 62 -9.21 -12.34 15.95
N GLY A 63 -7.92 -12.61 15.74
CA GLY A 63 -7.40 -13.11 14.46
C GLY A 63 -7.20 -12.03 13.40
N TYR A 64 -7.09 -10.76 13.77
CA TYR A 64 -6.79 -9.70 12.80
C TYR A 64 -5.32 -9.72 12.38
N LEU A 65 -5.11 -9.51 11.08
CA LEU A 65 -3.82 -9.35 10.43
C LEU A 65 -3.76 -7.99 9.72
N TRP A 66 -2.54 -7.55 9.41
CA TRP A 66 -2.28 -6.25 8.78
C TRP A 66 -1.56 -6.44 7.46
N MET A 67 -2.23 -6.13 6.36
CA MET A 67 -1.63 -6.15 5.03
C MET A 67 -0.69 -4.97 4.88
N THR A 68 0.42 -5.16 4.15
CA THR A 68 1.38 -4.11 3.86
C THR A 68 1.58 -3.97 2.37
N ASP A 69 2.28 -2.91 1.96
CA ASP A 69 2.73 -2.64 0.60
C ASP A 69 4.10 -3.26 0.28
N GLU A 70 4.72 -3.95 1.26
CA GLU A 70 6.03 -4.55 1.10
C GLU A 70 5.94 -5.83 0.26
N MET A 71 6.68 -5.86 -0.85
CA MET A 71 6.68 -6.97 -1.79
C MET A 71 8.01 -7.73 -1.75
N LEU A 72 7.94 -9.04 -1.91
CA LEU A 72 9.09 -9.93 -2.00
C LEU A 72 8.91 -10.88 -3.18
N VAL A 73 10.00 -11.24 -3.84
CA VAL A 73 10.01 -12.31 -4.85
C VAL A 73 10.59 -13.56 -4.21
N ILE A 74 9.87 -14.67 -4.30
CA ILE A 74 10.27 -15.95 -3.70
C ILE A 74 10.18 -17.10 -4.69
N ASN A 75 10.89 -18.18 -4.37
CA ASN A 75 10.70 -19.47 -5.00
C ASN A 75 9.41 -20.14 -4.45
N PRO A 76 8.52 -20.66 -5.32
CA PRO A 76 7.31 -21.39 -4.94
C PRO A 76 7.53 -22.54 -3.94
N ALA A 77 8.71 -23.18 -3.96
CA ALA A 77 9.04 -24.28 -3.06
C ALA A 77 9.03 -23.88 -1.57
N LYS A 78 9.12 -22.57 -1.26
CA LYS A 78 9.05 -22.06 0.12
C LYS A 78 7.62 -21.87 0.63
N ILE A 79 6.60 -22.07 -0.21
CA ILE A 79 5.19 -21.95 0.18
C ILE A 79 4.79 -23.20 0.95
N LYS A 80 4.27 -23.01 2.17
CA LYS A 80 3.83 -24.13 3.02
C LYS A 80 2.42 -24.56 2.66
N SER A 81 1.45 -23.63 2.71
CA SER A 81 0.04 -23.94 2.48
C SER A 81 -0.76 -22.69 2.13
N LYS A 82 -1.98 -22.89 1.63
CA LYS A 82 -3.00 -21.83 1.60
C LYS A 82 -3.50 -21.51 3.01
N VAL A 83 -4.05 -20.31 3.18
CA VAL A 83 -4.74 -19.86 4.39
C VAL A 83 -5.95 -19.03 4.01
N ASP A 84 -7.08 -19.25 4.67
CA ASP A 84 -8.29 -18.49 4.38
C ASP A 84 -8.32 -17.21 5.23
N ILE A 85 -8.23 -16.07 4.55
CA ILE A 85 -8.24 -14.74 5.16
C ILE A 85 -9.39 -13.95 4.58
N TRP A 86 -10.30 -13.48 5.44
CA TRP A 86 -11.39 -12.61 5.04
C TRP A 86 -10.91 -11.17 4.97
N LEU A 87 -11.06 -10.56 3.79
CA LEU A 87 -10.95 -9.11 3.62
C LEU A 87 -12.33 -8.50 3.88
N ILE A 88 -12.47 -7.61 4.88
CA ILE A 88 -13.77 -7.04 5.29
C ILE A 88 -14.52 -6.36 4.13
N ASP A 89 -13.78 -5.90 3.13
CA ASP A 89 -14.31 -5.17 1.98
C ASP A 89 -14.80 -6.08 0.83
N VAL A 90 -14.78 -7.41 1.03
CA VAL A 90 -15.45 -8.42 0.19
C VAL A 90 -16.53 -9.17 0.98
N ASN A 91 -17.42 -9.86 0.25
CA ASN A 91 -18.47 -10.68 0.85
C ASN A 91 -17.88 -11.65 1.88
N LYS A 92 -18.51 -11.70 3.06
CA LYS A 92 -18.07 -12.57 4.16
C LYS A 92 -18.07 -14.03 3.70
N PRO A 93 -16.91 -14.72 3.71
CA PRO A 93 -16.85 -16.13 3.35
C PRO A 93 -17.41 -17.00 4.47
N ASN A 94 -17.86 -18.20 4.12
CA ASN A 94 -18.41 -19.17 5.07
C ASN A 94 -17.37 -19.63 6.10
N ASN A 95 -16.11 -19.80 5.66
CA ASN A 95 -14.99 -20.21 6.49
C ASN A 95 -13.80 -19.27 6.27
N TYR A 96 -13.23 -18.76 7.37
CA TYR A 96 -11.98 -18.00 7.38
C TYR A 96 -11.29 -18.14 8.73
N GLN A 97 -9.96 -18.08 8.74
CA GLN A 97 -9.16 -18.18 9.97
C GLN A 97 -8.72 -16.80 10.48
N TYR A 98 -8.53 -15.85 9.56
CA TYR A 98 -8.03 -14.52 9.87
C TYR A 98 -8.84 -13.44 9.17
N VAL A 99 -8.71 -12.21 9.66
CA VAL A 99 -9.42 -11.04 9.11
C VAL A 99 -8.42 -9.94 8.80
N ILE A 100 -8.58 -9.29 7.64
CA ILE A 100 -7.87 -8.06 7.29
C ILE A 100 -8.92 -6.98 7.05
N SER A 101 -8.77 -5.86 7.77
CA SER A 101 -9.69 -4.72 7.74
C SER A 101 -9.02 -3.42 7.33
N GLU A 102 -7.69 -3.40 7.34
CA GLU A 102 -6.89 -2.25 6.98
C GLU A 102 -5.61 -2.71 6.28
N ILE A 103 -5.17 -1.93 5.31
CA ILE A 103 -3.79 -1.94 4.84
C ILE A 103 -3.04 -0.99 5.77
N VAL A 104 -1.91 -1.42 6.31
CA VAL A 104 -0.99 -0.57 7.06
C VAL A 104 0.12 -0.18 6.09
N PRO A 105 0.00 0.97 5.39
CA PRO A 105 1.07 1.47 4.56
C PRO A 105 2.30 1.72 5.44
N PHE A 106 3.37 0.98 5.22
CA PHE A 106 4.67 1.21 5.87
C PHE A 106 5.47 2.27 5.13
N ARG A 107 5.24 2.34 3.84
CA ARG A 107 5.49 3.50 3.00
C ARG A 107 4.11 3.93 2.53
N ILE A 108 3.95 5.19 2.12
CA ILE A 108 2.87 5.70 1.26
C ILE A 108 1.91 6.69 1.95
N ALA A 109 2.10 7.97 1.64
CA ALA A 109 1.17 8.62 0.72
C ALA A 109 1.96 9.19 -0.45
N TYR A 110 1.33 9.23 -1.62
CA TYR A 110 1.92 9.79 -2.82
C TYR A 110 1.04 10.93 -3.30
N HIS A 111 1.69 12.05 -3.59
CA HIS A 111 1.24 13.09 -4.49
C HIS A 111 1.69 12.74 -5.90
N ALA A 112 0.87 13.06 -6.88
CA ALA A 112 1.04 12.62 -8.26
C ALA A 112 2.20 13.30 -9.03
N ILE A 113 3.12 13.97 -8.35
CA ILE A 113 4.26 14.71 -8.91
C ILE A 113 5.60 14.25 -8.29
N GLY A 114 5.58 13.24 -7.41
CA GLY A 114 6.75 12.87 -6.60
C GLY A 114 6.98 13.87 -5.47
N GLY A 115 7.24 13.42 -4.25
CA GLY A 115 7.34 14.30 -3.10
C GLY A 115 8.03 13.67 -1.91
N LEU A 116 8.36 14.49 -0.93
CA LEU A 116 8.91 14.12 0.36
C LEU A 116 7.81 14.20 1.40
N TYR A 117 7.53 13.11 2.11
CA TYR A 117 6.41 13.02 3.04
C TYR A 117 6.85 12.68 4.45
N LEU A 118 6.21 13.35 5.41
CA LEU A 118 6.39 13.13 6.83
C LEU A 118 5.22 12.35 7.44
N GLN A 119 5.51 11.25 8.11
CA GLN A 119 4.55 10.58 8.97
C GLN A 119 4.79 10.90 10.44
N ILE A 120 3.77 11.43 11.11
CA ILE A 120 3.79 11.65 12.57
C ILE A 120 3.61 10.30 13.27
N GLY A 121 4.58 9.93 14.11
CA GLY A 121 4.70 8.67 14.86
C GLY A 121 3.80 8.54 16.10
N ASN A 122 3.44 9.64 16.78
CA ASN A 122 2.53 9.62 17.94
C ASN A 122 1.04 9.85 17.60
N MET A 123 0.66 9.91 16.32
CA MET A 123 -0.75 10.09 15.91
C MET A 123 -1.63 8.89 16.33
N LYS A 124 -2.78 9.18 16.97
CA LYS A 124 -3.78 8.17 17.39
C LYS A 124 -4.33 7.41 16.18
N GLN A 125 -4.56 6.09 16.32
CA GLN A 125 -5.05 5.25 15.20
C GLN A 125 -6.34 5.77 14.54
N MET A 126 -7.31 6.23 15.32
CA MET A 126 -8.55 6.78 14.74
C MET A 126 -8.29 8.01 13.85
N LEU A 127 -7.27 8.81 14.18
CA LEU A 127 -6.81 9.89 13.32
C LEU A 127 -6.05 9.34 12.13
N ARG A 128 -5.22 8.30 12.30
CA ARG A 128 -4.51 7.65 11.20
C ARG A 128 -5.43 7.04 10.13
N GLN A 129 -6.63 6.63 10.49
CA GLN A 129 -7.62 6.11 9.53
C GLN A 129 -8.33 7.23 8.76
N LYS A 130 -8.41 8.43 9.35
CA LYS A 130 -9.13 9.60 8.83
C LYS A 130 -8.24 10.61 8.10
N LEU A 131 -7.00 10.76 8.55
CA LEU A 131 -6.02 11.69 8.02
C LEU A 131 -5.08 10.99 7.05
N LYS A 132 -4.58 11.73 6.07
CA LYS A 132 -3.35 11.33 5.39
C LYS A 132 -2.26 11.25 6.46
N ASN A 133 -1.72 10.05 6.68
CA ASN A 133 -0.62 9.82 7.62
C ASN A 133 0.73 10.39 7.15
N HIS A 134 0.73 11.20 6.10
CA HIS A 134 1.89 11.60 5.33
C HIS A 134 1.64 13.03 4.85
N PHE A 135 2.40 13.97 5.39
CA PHE A 135 2.33 15.39 5.07
C PHE A 135 3.41 15.69 4.03
N LEU A 136 3.02 16.27 2.89
CA LEU A 136 3.99 16.72 1.89
C LEU A 136 4.84 17.84 2.50
N LEU A 137 6.14 17.60 2.62
CA LEU A 137 7.12 18.58 3.10
C LEU A 137 7.69 19.40 1.94
N SER A 138 8.07 18.72 0.86
CA SER A 138 8.61 19.36 -0.34
C SER A 138 8.46 18.43 -1.56
N PHE A 139 8.59 19.00 -2.76
CA PHE A 139 8.77 18.23 -4.00
C PHE A 139 10.26 17.92 -4.18
N ILE A 140 10.60 16.77 -4.77
CA ILE A 140 12.00 16.45 -5.08
C ILE A 140 12.41 17.28 -6.31
N PRO A 141 13.40 18.20 -6.19
CA PRO A 141 13.89 18.95 -7.33
C PRO A 141 14.60 18.02 -8.31
N PHE A 142 14.38 18.20 -9.62
CA PHE A 142 14.90 17.35 -10.69
C PHE A 142 16.44 17.26 -10.80
N VAL A 143 17.18 18.11 -10.08
CA VAL A 143 18.65 18.28 -10.25
C VAL A 143 19.41 18.27 -8.91
N ALA A 144 18.71 18.25 -7.78
CA ALA A 144 19.34 18.26 -6.47
C ALA A 144 19.69 16.85 -6.00
N THR A 145 20.84 16.69 -5.35
CA THR A 145 21.20 15.40 -4.73
C THR A 145 20.31 15.13 -3.52
N SER A 146 20.11 13.85 -3.18
CA SER A 146 19.27 13.47 -2.03
C SER A 146 19.72 14.14 -0.74
N ASP A 147 21.03 14.30 -0.54
CA ASP A 147 21.57 14.87 0.69
C ASP A 147 21.32 16.39 0.78
N GLU A 148 21.43 17.12 -0.33
CA GLU A 148 21.13 18.56 -0.36
C GLU A 148 19.67 18.87 -0.03
N VAL A 149 18.76 17.96 -0.35
CA VAL A 149 17.31 18.12 -0.09
C VAL A 149 16.94 17.60 1.30
N LEU A 150 17.52 16.47 1.72
CA LEU A 150 17.12 15.79 2.95
C LEU A 150 17.81 16.35 4.19
N GLN A 151 19.06 16.81 4.11
CA GLN A 151 19.81 17.25 5.31
C GLN A 151 19.20 18.47 6.00
N PRO A 152 18.83 19.56 5.29
CA PRO A 152 18.17 20.70 5.93
C PRO A 152 16.86 20.27 6.59
N LEU A 153 16.09 19.42 5.89
CA LEU A 153 14.82 18.92 6.37
C LEU A 153 14.95 18.05 7.63
N ILE A 154 15.97 17.19 7.69
CA ILE A 154 16.26 16.35 8.86
C ILE A 154 16.57 17.22 10.07
N ASN A 155 17.33 18.32 9.90
CA ASN A 155 17.64 19.25 10.97
C ASN A 155 16.38 19.96 11.48
N ASP A 156 15.56 20.51 10.58
CA ASP A 156 14.29 21.16 10.94
C ASP A 156 13.35 20.19 11.69
N ILE A 157 13.34 18.93 11.27
CA ILE A 157 12.59 17.84 11.89
C ILE A 157 13.10 17.54 13.30
N GLN A 158 14.43 17.46 13.49
CA GLN A 158 15.02 17.19 14.79
C GLN A 158 14.73 18.31 15.79
N ASP A 159 14.70 19.57 15.33
CA ASP A 159 14.32 20.70 16.15
C ASP A 159 12.84 20.65 16.53
N LEU A 160 11.96 20.30 15.57
CA LEU A 160 10.53 20.09 15.82
C LEU A 160 10.26 18.95 16.83
N GLU A 161 11.01 17.84 16.80
CA GLU A 161 10.87 16.74 17.78
C GLU A 161 11.29 17.14 19.20
N ARG A 162 12.17 18.14 19.35
CA ARG A 162 12.64 18.63 20.64
C ARG A 162 11.67 19.65 21.26
N GLU A 163 11.12 20.54 20.43
CA GLU A 163 10.25 21.63 20.91
C GLU A 163 8.80 21.19 21.10
N TYR A 164 8.32 20.26 20.29
CA TYR A 164 6.97 19.73 20.38
C TYR A 164 7.06 18.26 20.76
N GLU A 165 6.18 17.74 21.63
CA GLU A 165 6.11 16.30 21.98
C GLU A 165 5.66 15.40 20.78
N LEU A 166 6.02 15.79 19.56
CA LEU A 166 5.77 15.15 18.31
C LEU A 166 6.85 14.11 18.06
N LYS A 167 6.46 12.83 18.01
CA LYS A 167 7.36 11.76 17.56
C LYS A 167 7.22 11.62 16.06
N ILE A 168 8.31 11.58 15.32
CA ILE A 168 8.28 11.30 13.88
C ILE A 168 8.35 9.78 13.67
N GLY A 169 7.55 9.31 12.73
CA GLY A 169 7.42 7.90 12.39
C GLY A 169 8.34 7.50 11.24
N VAL A 170 8.13 8.10 10.07
CA VAL A 170 8.82 7.76 8.82
C VAL A 170 8.86 9.00 7.92
N ILE A 171 10.00 9.21 7.24
CA ILE A 171 10.08 10.09 6.06
C ILE A 171 10.12 9.18 4.82
N THR A 172 9.24 9.43 3.84
CA THR A 172 9.21 8.67 2.59
C THR A 172 9.29 9.60 1.40
N SER A 173 9.76 9.09 0.26
CA SER A 173 9.72 9.81 -1.00
C SER A 173 9.19 8.94 -2.15
N ASP A 174 8.62 9.60 -3.17
CA ASP A 174 8.31 8.99 -4.46
C ASP A 174 8.80 9.79 -5.64
N LEU A 175 9.06 9.06 -6.72
CA LEU A 175 9.31 9.60 -8.04
C LEU A 175 8.05 9.46 -8.89
N LEU A 176 7.84 10.41 -9.80
CA LEU A 176 6.74 10.40 -10.78
C LEU A 176 6.64 9.03 -11.50
N GLU A 177 7.80 8.49 -11.87
CA GLU A 177 7.98 7.20 -12.57
C GLU A 177 7.34 6.02 -11.82
N GLY A 178 7.38 6.03 -10.48
CA GLY A 178 6.83 4.96 -9.66
C GLY A 178 5.29 4.87 -9.71
N ASN A 179 4.61 5.98 -10.01
CA ASN A 179 3.16 6.01 -10.19
C ASN A 179 2.74 5.54 -11.59
N GLU A 180 3.53 5.90 -12.62
CA GLU A 180 3.34 5.42 -13.98
C GLU A 180 3.54 3.90 -14.08
N GLN A 181 4.60 3.36 -13.46
CA GLN A 181 4.84 1.92 -13.37
C GLN A 181 3.74 1.17 -12.58
N ALA A 182 3.07 1.84 -11.64
CA ALA A 182 1.95 1.25 -10.91
C ALA A 182 0.63 1.29 -11.70
N GLY A 183 0.61 1.91 -12.89
CA GLY A 183 -0.58 2.04 -13.70
C GLY A 183 -1.60 3.03 -13.15
N VAL A 184 -1.18 4.00 -12.34
CA VAL A 184 -2.07 4.99 -11.72
C VAL A 184 -2.00 6.25 -12.58
N LYS A 185 -3.14 6.82 -12.96
CA LYS A 185 -3.17 8.08 -13.72
C LYS A 185 -2.62 9.22 -12.86
N ASN A 186 -1.90 10.13 -13.53
CA ASN A 186 -1.10 11.21 -12.99
C ASN A 186 -1.97 12.32 -12.34
N HIS A 187 -1.35 13.47 -12.02
CA HIS A 187 -1.93 14.57 -11.21
C HIS A 187 -3.25 15.17 -11.71
N ASN A 188 -3.61 14.95 -12.98
CA ASN A 188 -4.87 15.42 -13.57
C ASN A 188 -6.04 14.44 -13.38
N ALA A 189 -5.82 13.27 -12.78
CA ALA A 189 -6.87 12.29 -12.56
C ALA A 189 -7.74 12.61 -11.34
N HIS A 190 -9.03 12.30 -11.45
CA HIS A 190 -9.95 12.35 -10.31
C HIS A 190 -9.46 11.53 -9.12
N HIS A 191 -8.80 10.38 -9.37
CA HIS A 191 -8.31 9.46 -8.35
C HIS A 191 -6.82 9.08 -8.56
N GLY A 192 -5.92 10.08 -8.54
CA GLY A 192 -4.48 9.87 -8.78
C GLY A 192 -3.69 9.23 -7.63
N CYS A 193 -4.33 8.81 -6.54
CA CYS A 193 -3.64 8.14 -5.44
C CYS A 193 -3.48 6.64 -5.72
N ARG A 194 -2.23 6.15 -5.57
CA ARG A 194 -1.90 4.73 -5.71
C ARG A 194 -2.51 3.84 -4.63
N ASN A 195 -2.78 4.39 -3.45
CA ASN A 195 -3.19 3.61 -2.28
C ASN A 195 -4.64 3.76 -1.88
N CYS A 196 -5.32 4.80 -2.33
CA CYS A 196 -6.72 5.01 -2.00
C CYS A 196 -7.48 5.66 -3.16
N MET A 197 -8.79 5.53 -3.13
CA MET A 197 -9.73 6.10 -4.09
C MET A 197 -10.17 7.49 -3.64
N ILE A 198 -9.27 8.31 -3.09
CA ILE A 198 -9.59 9.70 -2.73
C ILE A 198 -9.77 10.53 -4.00
N HIS A 199 -10.82 11.35 -4.04
CA HIS A 199 -11.03 12.28 -5.14
C HIS A 199 -10.13 13.51 -4.98
N HIS A 200 -9.60 14.10 -6.07
CA HIS A 200 -8.70 15.26 -5.98
C HIS A 200 -9.30 16.43 -5.16
N SER A 201 -10.61 16.68 -5.29
CA SER A 201 -11.29 17.73 -4.52
C SER A 201 -11.41 17.43 -3.02
N LYS A 202 -11.24 16.17 -2.61
CA LYS A 202 -11.28 15.73 -1.22
C LYS A 202 -9.89 15.56 -0.62
N LEU A 203 -8.81 15.94 -1.31
CA LEU A 203 -7.43 15.76 -0.84
C LEU A 203 -7.15 16.43 0.51
N ASN A 204 -7.89 17.50 0.84
CA ASN A 204 -7.76 18.24 2.10
C ASN A 204 -8.85 17.87 3.12
N ASN A 205 -9.69 16.87 2.83
CA ASN A 205 -10.74 16.43 3.74
C ASN A 205 -10.17 15.51 4.82
N VAL A 206 -10.00 16.07 6.01
CA VAL A 206 -9.49 15.38 7.22
C VAL A 206 -10.40 14.27 7.76
N SER A 207 -11.64 14.19 7.29
CA SER A 207 -12.62 13.18 7.68
C SER A 207 -12.73 12.05 6.66
N PHE A 208 -11.92 12.06 5.59
CA PHE A 208 -11.95 11.03 4.56
C PHE A 208 -11.36 9.72 5.08
N ASP A 209 -12.17 8.68 5.15
CA ASP A 209 -11.71 7.35 5.58
C ASP A 209 -10.87 6.68 4.49
N THR A 210 -9.55 6.78 4.64
CA THR A 210 -8.58 6.21 3.68
C THR A 210 -8.53 4.69 3.73
N ALA A 211 -8.80 4.08 4.89
CA ALA A 211 -8.80 2.64 5.06
C ALA A 211 -10.00 2.00 4.34
N ARG A 212 -11.19 2.60 4.48
CA ARG A 212 -12.41 2.16 3.80
C ARG A 212 -12.33 2.34 2.29
N HIS A 213 -11.69 3.43 1.84
CA HIS A 213 -11.53 3.73 0.42
C HIS A 213 -10.14 3.34 -0.10
N SER A 214 -9.48 2.36 0.52
CA SER A 214 -8.18 1.86 0.06
C SER A 214 -8.27 1.20 -1.31
N ARG A 215 -7.19 1.33 -2.10
CA ARG A 215 -7.03 0.74 -3.42
C ARG A 215 -6.39 -0.64 -3.27
N TYR A 216 -7.22 -1.64 -3.02
CA TYR A 216 -6.78 -3.03 -2.91
C TYR A 216 -6.44 -3.63 -4.27
N HIS A 217 -5.34 -4.38 -4.37
CA HIS A 217 -4.90 -5.01 -5.62
C HIS A 217 -6.03 -5.79 -6.32
N HIS A 218 -6.77 -6.64 -5.59
CA HIS A 218 -7.87 -7.43 -6.17
C HIS A 218 -8.99 -6.56 -6.78
N LYS A 219 -9.31 -5.40 -6.19
CA LYS A 219 -10.27 -4.44 -6.75
C LYS A 219 -9.72 -3.75 -7.98
N THR A 220 -8.46 -3.33 -7.93
CA THR A 220 -7.79 -2.70 -9.07
C THR A 220 -7.69 -3.66 -10.26
N THR A 221 -7.38 -4.94 -10.04
CA THR A 221 -7.38 -5.97 -11.09
C THR A 221 -8.76 -6.12 -11.73
N LEU A 222 -9.83 -6.09 -10.92
CA LEU A 222 -11.21 -6.11 -11.44
C LEU A 222 -11.50 -4.86 -12.28
N GLN A 223 -11.08 -3.66 -11.82
CA GLN A 223 -11.23 -2.41 -12.57
C GLN A 223 -10.49 -2.46 -13.91
N PHE A 224 -9.25 -2.96 -13.96
CA PHE A 224 -8.53 -3.19 -15.21
C PHE A 224 -9.29 -4.13 -16.14
N SER A 225 -9.86 -5.22 -15.60
CA SER A 225 -10.67 -6.15 -16.40
C SER A 225 -11.92 -5.50 -16.97
N THR A 226 -12.56 -4.60 -16.21
CA THR A 226 -13.73 -3.84 -16.66
C THR A 226 -13.37 -2.90 -17.80
N ILE A 227 -12.28 -2.14 -17.69
CA ILE A 227 -11.81 -1.25 -18.76
C ILE A 227 -11.50 -2.04 -20.03
N ARG A 228 -10.80 -3.18 -19.91
CA ARG A 228 -10.42 -4.01 -21.07
C ARG A 228 -11.61 -4.61 -21.83
N LYS A 229 -12.75 -4.80 -21.16
CA LYS A 229 -13.98 -5.34 -21.78
C LYS A 229 -14.77 -4.30 -22.59
N VAL A 230 -14.48 -3.01 -22.41
CA VAL A 230 -15.21 -1.92 -23.05
C VAL A 230 -14.69 -1.71 -24.47
N GLN A 231 -15.62 -1.61 -25.43
CA GLN A 231 -15.28 -1.59 -26.85
C GLN A 231 -14.82 -0.21 -27.35
N THR A 232 -15.41 0.87 -26.85
CA THR A 232 -15.13 2.23 -27.35
C THR A 232 -14.02 2.91 -26.55
N GLN A 233 -13.11 3.62 -27.25
CA GLN A 233 -12.00 4.33 -26.59
C GLN A 233 -12.51 5.40 -25.63
N ALA A 234 -13.54 6.16 -26.01
CA ALA A 234 -14.12 7.20 -25.16
C ALA A 234 -14.66 6.66 -23.80
N GLN A 235 -15.30 5.49 -23.81
CA GLN A 235 -15.78 4.87 -22.56
C GLN A 235 -14.63 4.28 -21.74
N ARG A 236 -13.60 3.73 -22.40
CA ARG A 236 -12.38 3.29 -21.70
C ARG A 236 -11.68 4.46 -21.02
N ASP A 237 -11.51 5.58 -21.72
CA ASP A 237 -10.88 6.79 -21.18
C ASP A 237 -11.66 7.36 -19.98
N ALA A 238 -12.99 7.38 -20.08
CA ALA A 238 -13.87 7.82 -19.00
C ALA A 238 -13.75 6.93 -17.76
N LEU A 239 -13.77 5.60 -17.91
CA LEU A 239 -13.60 4.66 -16.80
C LEU A 239 -12.19 4.68 -16.22
N ALA A 240 -11.18 4.79 -17.08
CA ALA A 240 -9.79 4.95 -16.68
C ALA A 240 -9.60 6.24 -15.86
N MET A 241 -10.28 7.33 -16.25
CA MET A 241 -10.30 8.58 -15.50
C MET A 241 -11.06 8.46 -14.17
N GLN A 242 -12.22 7.79 -14.17
CA GLN A 242 -13.02 7.53 -12.98
C GLN A 242 -12.29 6.63 -11.96
N TYR A 243 -11.56 5.62 -12.42
CA TYR A 243 -10.80 4.74 -11.54
C TYR A 243 -9.40 5.26 -11.25
N GLY A 244 -8.94 6.28 -11.97
CA GLY A 244 -7.58 6.83 -11.86
C GLY A 244 -6.50 5.81 -12.21
N ILE A 245 -6.74 4.96 -13.22
CA ILE A 245 -5.80 3.92 -13.67
C ILE A 245 -5.52 4.06 -15.17
N GLN A 246 -4.30 3.74 -15.58
CA GLN A 246 -3.87 3.76 -16.99
C GLN A 246 -4.36 2.49 -17.71
N GLU A 247 -4.70 2.60 -18.98
CA GLU A 247 -5.24 1.45 -19.73
C GLU A 247 -4.17 0.36 -19.98
N ASN A 248 -2.93 0.78 -20.19
CA ASN A 248 -1.76 -0.07 -20.44
C ASN A 248 -0.64 0.29 -19.46
N PRO A 249 -0.67 -0.19 -18.21
CA PRO A 249 0.47 -0.03 -17.31
C PRO A 249 1.70 -0.75 -17.87
N CYS A 250 2.86 -0.11 -17.80
CA CYS A 250 4.15 -0.80 -17.95
C CYS A 250 4.32 -1.75 -16.75
N LEU A 251 3.85 -2.99 -16.89
CA LEU A 251 4.02 -4.07 -15.91
C LEU A 251 5.31 -4.86 -16.16
#